data_AF-A0A817FIJ7-F1
#
_entry.id   AF-A0A817FIJ7-F1
#
_cell.length_a   1.000
_cell.length_b   1.000
_cell.length_c   1.000
_cell.angle_alpha   90.00
_cell.angle_beta   90.00
_cell.angle_gamma   90.00
#
_symmetry.space_group_name_H-M   'P 1'
#
loop_
_entity.id
_entity.type
_entity.pdbx_description
1 polymer ?
#
loop_
_entity_poly.entity_id
_entity_poly.type
_entity_poly.pdbx_seq_one_letter_code
_entity_poly.pdbx_strand_id
1 'polypeptide(L)'
;MVIKILPDPSTKPNGNDHLISQKQRRSHSAPYSSFARSEIPQQRRLPDAADLRRMCIITKNDLNRIYENIDYRQRNRDAIQQEIARKKELAERSAQITKQWPNTIAGMRERKLEMKKIREQEEEERKKLLDIEEEKLAAERRREQIEKAKQLKYYETDRVRTFHSALLHTEVLKERDLQIDMKRRIEQLHQTDAEEERQRFQVAQNEYNKAEQEKREKRAKDRANLSQYHLAQIDRRRIQSAEEKQKNQQEGEEYRHLAEQYAFEQMEIERFRKLTQKDVKNMYDKALDDKYKVKQMEQEMDEEEDDELRIYAEAKKKIGRIRREKEIQAHQEKQEARDHMIGYLGSLQKRAEANYDTQIFRAQAQREAKELREEQEKLDKKQKMQESINRHRQEIMKRREAEKEMEQREDLEMRQKKAEADRLFLLYQQEKDKQRNQDAHVVSEIHLKQAQERKEREHGLKSSELEEVQLDKHMNEIERQQYQDYAGRVISYMEENGRNTYPMKKVYAEEMKRFEQWNQGYRKIESQNNNDEKKSLNQNKKSLDQTKKNLGFQWDIPNK
;
A
#
# COMPACT_ATOMS: atom_id res chain seq x y z
N MET A 1 -1.85 1.43 -19.59
CA MET A 1 -1.37 1.53 -20.99
C MET A 1 -1.41 2.98 -21.45
N VAL A 2 -0.28 3.70 -21.41
CA VAL A 2 0.07 4.78 -22.35
C VAL A 2 1.59 4.74 -22.42
N ILE A 3 2.17 4.57 -23.61
CA ILE A 3 3.62 4.48 -23.78
C ILE A 3 4.11 5.76 -24.47
N LYS A 4 5.01 6.49 -23.82
CA LYS A 4 5.82 7.55 -24.44
C LYS A 4 7.29 7.13 -24.36
N ILE A 5 7.89 6.88 -25.52
CA ILE A 5 9.31 6.57 -25.66
C ILE A 5 10.04 7.88 -26.00
N LEU A 6 11.14 8.14 -25.29
CA LEU A 6 12.13 9.16 -25.67
C LEU A 6 13.33 8.43 -26.32
N PRO A 7 13.87 8.91 -27.46
CA PRO A 7 15.12 8.42 -28.02
C PRO A 7 16.32 9.27 -27.56
N ASP A 8 17.48 8.64 -27.43
CA ASP A 8 18.76 9.30 -27.10
C ASP A 8 19.33 10.17 -28.24
N PRO A 9 20.08 11.24 -27.93
CA PRO A 9 20.72 12.09 -28.94
C PRO A 9 22.14 11.63 -29.27
N SER A 10 22.35 11.04 -30.45
CA SER A 10 23.69 11.06 -31.07
C SER A 10 23.64 11.06 -32.61
N THR A 11 24.70 11.62 -33.20
CA THR A 11 25.03 11.74 -34.65
C THR A 11 24.71 13.10 -35.30
N LYS A 12 25.66 13.56 -36.11
CA LYS A 12 25.73 14.88 -36.76
C LYS A 12 25.04 14.86 -38.14
N PRO A 13 24.69 16.03 -38.70
CA PRO A 13 24.63 16.23 -40.14
C PRO A 13 25.72 17.18 -40.64
N ASN A 14 26.49 16.73 -41.66
CA ASN A 14 26.94 17.62 -42.74
C ASN A 14 25.82 17.63 -43.78
N GLY A 15 25.56 18.77 -44.44
CA GLY A 15 24.55 18.84 -45.49
C GLY A 15 24.46 20.24 -46.11
N ASN A 16 24.88 20.34 -47.37
CA ASN A 16 24.90 21.58 -48.15
C ASN A 16 23.63 21.70 -49.02
N ASP A 17 23.50 22.84 -49.73
CA ASP A 17 22.74 23.02 -50.99
C ASP A 17 21.19 23.19 -50.91
N HIS A 18 20.52 24.04 -51.73
CA HIS A 18 20.98 25.13 -52.61
C HIS A 18 19.82 26.09 -53.04
N LEU A 19 20.10 27.40 -53.10
CA LEU A 19 19.67 28.38 -54.13
C LEU A 19 18.18 28.87 -54.28
N ILE A 20 18.03 29.90 -55.14
CA ILE A 20 16.81 30.54 -55.72
C ILE A 20 16.09 31.63 -54.85
N SER A 21 15.72 32.84 -55.32
CA SER A 21 16.21 33.69 -56.44
C SER A 21 15.58 35.13 -56.46
N GLN A 22 16.41 36.14 -56.83
CA GLN A 22 16.09 37.31 -57.69
C GLN A 22 15.40 38.63 -57.24
N LYS A 23 15.83 39.71 -57.97
CA LYS A 23 15.25 41.06 -58.23
C LYS A 23 15.38 42.10 -57.09
N GLN A 24 16.04 43.27 -57.21
CA GLN A 24 16.27 44.35 -58.22
C GLN A 24 15.87 45.69 -57.52
N ARG A 25 16.43 46.90 -57.71
CA ARG A 25 16.98 47.58 -58.92
C ARG A 25 17.69 48.93 -58.60
N ARG A 26 18.80 49.26 -59.32
CA ARG A 26 19.34 50.64 -59.68
C ARG A 26 19.81 51.60 -58.55
N SER A 27 20.64 52.66 -58.75
CA SER A 27 21.24 53.38 -59.91
C SER A 27 22.58 54.07 -59.50
N HIS A 28 23.71 54.04 -60.24
CA HIS A 28 24.22 54.97 -61.31
C HIS A 28 24.75 56.36 -60.85
N SER A 29 25.81 57.02 -61.39
CA SER A 29 26.90 56.62 -62.34
C SER A 29 27.94 57.74 -62.67
N ALA A 30 29.26 57.40 -62.77
CA ALA A 30 30.30 57.85 -63.75
C ALA A 30 30.57 59.38 -63.99
N PRO A 31 31.41 59.83 -64.97
CA PRO A 31 32.58 59.27 -65.73
C PRO A 31 33.91 60.00 -65.34
N TYR A 32 35.09 60.05 -66.00
CA TYR A 32 35.74 59.60 -67.27
C TYR A 32 37.05 58.79 -66.92
N SER A 33 38.04 58.31 -67.74
CA SER A 33 38.66 58.55 -69.08
C SER A 33 39.59 59.80 -69.15
N SER A 34 40.82 59.78 -69.73
CA SER A 34 41.16 59.71 -71.17
C SER A 34 42.64 59.32 -71.54
N PHE A 35 42.83 58.44 -72.55
CA PHE A 35 44.01 58.25 -73.45
C PHE A 35 45.43 57.98 -72.84
N ALA A 36 46.44 57.43 -73.54
CA ALA A 36 46.65 57.26 -74.98
C ALA A 36 47.34 55.94 -75.42
N ARG A 37 47.35 55.76 -76.76
CA ARG A 37 48.08 54.81 -77.63
C ARG A 37 49.50 54.46 -77.13
N SER A 38 49.99 53.21 -77.15
CA SER A 38 50.11 52.21 -78.23
C SER A 38 51.11 52.57 -79.34
N GLU A 39 52.32 52.00 -79.29
CA GLU A 39 53.19 51.87 -80.46
C GLU A 39 54.17 50.68 -80.30
N ILE A 40 54.46 49.99 -81.41
CA ILE A 40 55.34 48.81 -81.46
C ILE A 40 56.64 49.22 -82.17
N PRO A 41 57.82 49.08 -81.54
CA PRO A 41 59.09 49.23 -82.25
C PRO A 41 59.22 48.13 -83.31
N GLN A 42 59.13 48.51 -84.58
CA GLN A 42 59.23 47.57 -85.71
C GLN A 42 60.61 46.91 -85.77
N GLN A 43 60.66 45.68 -86.29
CA GLN A 43 61.90 44.97 -86.61
C GLN A 43 62.78 45.80 -87.56
N ARG A 44 63.88 46.35 -87.04
CA ARG A 44 64.90 46.96 -87.91
C ARG A 44 65.77 45.86 -88.51
N ARG A 45 65.75 45.76 -89.83
CA ARG A 45 66.66 44.91 -90.63
C ARG A 45 68.11 45.37 -90.45
N LEU A 46 69.05 44.47 -90.66
CA LEU A 46 70.47 44.78 -90.76
C LEU A 46 70.71 45.85 -91.86
N PRO A 47 71.45 46.94 -91.57
CA PRO A 47 71.94 47.84 -92.60
C PRO A 47 73.02 47.17 -93.47
N ASP A 48 72.99 47.46 -94.77
CA ASP A 48 74.06 47.14 -95.70
C ASP A 48 75.24 48.12 -95.55
N ALA A 49 76.39 47.82 -96.15
CA ALA A 49 77.66 48.47 -95.82
C ALA A 49 77.93 49.79 -96.57
N ALA A 50 77.55 50.94 -95.99
CA ALA A 50 78.10 52.26 -96.38
C ALA A 50 78.00 53.38 -95.29
N ASP A 51 78.85 54.40 -95.47
CA ASP A 51 78.83 55.77 -94.94
C ASP A 51 79.18 56.11 -93.46
N LEU A 52 80.36 56.74 -93.29
CA LEU A 52 80.78 57.51 -92.11
C LEU A 52 81.26 58.92 -92.53
N ARG A 53 80.75 60.01 -91.92
CA ARG A 53 81.38 61.36 -91.79
C ARG A 53 80.46 62.40 -91.13
N ARG A 54 80.84 62.98 -89.96
CA ARG A 54 80.52 64.34 -89.37
C ARG A 54 80.56 64.33 -87.82
N MET A 55 81.29 65.25 -87.16
CA MET A 55 81.33 65.47 -85.68
C MET A 55 81.76 66.91 -85.28
N CYS A 56 81.56 67.33 -84.02
CA CYS A 56 82.00 68.62 -83.42
C CYS A 56 82.19 68.52 -81.86
N ILE A 57 82.79 69.51 -81.17
CA ILE A 57 83.35 69.42 -79.79
C ILE A 57 83.06 70.67 -78.92
N ILE A 58 82.99 70.54 -77.57
CA ILE A 58 82.72 71.59 -76.55
C ILE A 58 83.80 71.58 -75.42
N THR A 59 83.93 72.64 -74.61
CA THR A 59 85.04 72.86 -73.64
C THR A 59 84.70 72.61 -72.15
N LYS A 60 85.73 72.72 -71.27
CA LYS A 60 85.70 72.27 -69.87
C LYS A 60 85.15 73.27 -68.84
N ASN A 61 85.15 74.57 -69.11
CA ASN A 61 84.83 75.58 -68.09
C ASN A 61 83.35 75.57 -67.69
N ASP A 62 82.47 75.32 -68.65
CA ASP A 62 81.02 75.28 -68.44
C ASP A 62 80.57 74.08 -67.58
N LEU A 63 81.35 73.00 -67.57
CA LEU A 63 81.10 71.80 -66.75
C LEU A 63 81.18 72.10 -65.24
N ASN A 64 82.21 72.83 -64.80
CA ASN A 64 82.42 73.10 -63.37
C ASN A 64 81.29 73.96 -62.77
N ARG A 65 80.82 74.96 -63.51
CA ARG A 65 79.75 75.88 -63.09
C ARG A 65 78.40 75.17 -62.88
N ILE A 66 78.19 74.04 -63.57
CA ILE A 66 77.00 73.20 -63.42
C ILE A 66 77.06 72.41 -62.10
N TYR A 67 78.22 71.89 -61.71
CA TYR A 67 78.35 71.03 -60.52
C TYR A 67 78.06 71.75 -59.20
N GLU A 68 78.60 72.94 -58.96
CA GLU A 68 78.48 73.62 -57.65
C GLU A 68 77.02 73.98 -57.29
N ASN A 69 76.19 74.29 -58.29
CA ASN A 69 74.80 74.68 -58.09
C ASN A 69 73.86 73.50 -57.74
N ILE A 70 74.33 72.25 -57.88
CA ILE A 70 73.53 71.05 -57.60
C ILE A 70 73.49 70.73 -56.09
N ASP A 71 74.51 71.13 -55.33
CA ASP A 71 74.80 70.55 -54.01
C ASP A 71 74.08 71.22 -52.82
N TYR A 72 73.73 72.51 -52.95
CA TYR A 72 73.14 73.32 -51.86
C TYR A 72 71.85 72.71 -51.25
N ARG A 73 71.04 72.03 -52.06
CA ARG A 73 69.76 71.44 -51.62
C ARG A 73 69.91 70.17 -50.77
N GLN A 74 71.08 69.56 -50.73
CA GLN A 74 71.31 68.30 -50.00
C GLN A 74 71.56 68.58 -48.52
N ARG A 75 72.59 69.38 -48.21
CA ARG A 75 73.05 69.68 -46.84
C ARG A 75 71.95 70.23 -45.91
N ASN A 76 71.04 71.05 -46.44
CA ASN A 76 69.89 71.57 -45.69
C ASN A 76 68.85 70.48 -45.33
N ARG A 77 68.71 69.42 -46.13
CA ARG A 77 67.88 68.26 -45.78
C ARG A 77 68.52 67.45 -44.67
N ASP A 78 69.83 67.24 -44.74
CA ASP A 78 70.57 66.40 -43.79
C ASP A 78 70.56 67.00 -42.37
N ALA A 79 70.75 68.31 -42.26
CA ALA A 79 70.63 69.04 -40.99
C ALA A 79 69.22 68.93 -40.37
N ILE A 80 68.16 69.03 -41.21
CA ILE A 80 66.77 68.84 -40.77
C ILE A 80 66.53 67.39 -40.31
N GLN A 81 67.08 66.40 -41.02
CA GLN A 81 66.97 64.98 -40.64
C GLN A 81 67.67 64.68 -39.30
N GLN A 82 68.84 65.26 -39.04
CA GLN A 82 69.57 65.08 -37.78
C GLN A 82 68.80 65.64 -36.57
N GLU A 83 68.20 66.82 -36.69
CA GLU A 83 67.34 67.38 -35.62
C GLU A 83 66.06 66.55 -35.42
N ILE A 84 65.47 66.00 -36.49
CA ILE A 84 64.34 65.07 -36.38
C ILE A 84 64.76 63.77 -35.67
N ALA A 85 65.94 63.22 -35.98
CA ALA A 85 66.47 62.01 -35.34
C ALA A 85 66.72 62.23 -33.84
N ARG A 86 67.42 63.31 -33.48
CA ARG A 86 67.68 63.69 -32.08
C ARG A 86 66.39 63.87 -31.27
N LYS A 87 65.35 64.46 -31.86
CA LYS A 87 64.03 64.61 -31.23
C LYS A 87 63.31 63.27 -31.04
N LYS A 88 63.48 62.30 -31.96
CA LYS A 88 62.97 60.93 -31.79
C LYS A 88 63.68 60.21 -30.65
N GLU A 89 65.01 60.20 -30.61
CA GLU A 89 65.77 59.57 -29.51
C GLU A 89 65.36 60.09 -28.13
N LEU A 90 65.18 61.40 -28.01
CA LEU A 90 64.79 62.02 -26.75
C LEU A 90 63.34 61.65 -26.37
N ALA A 91 62.42 61.64 -27.33
CA ALA A 91 61.04 61.17 -27.12
C ALA A 91 60.99 59.68 -26.74
N GLU A 92 61.85 58.83 -27.32
CA GLU A 92 61.96 57.41 -26.97
C GLU A 92 62.48 57.21 -25.54
N ARG A 93 63.52 57.94 -25.12
CA ARG A 93 64.02 57.93 -23.74
C ARG A 93 62.96 58.40 -22.75
N SER A 94 62.25 59.49 -23.06
CA SER A 94 61.12 59.95 -22.24
C SER A 94 60.02 58.90 -22.17
N ALA A 95 59.64 58.26 -23.28
CA ALA A 95 58.62 57.22 -23.30
C ALA A 95 59.01 55.97 -22.49
N GLN A 96 60.30 55.58 -22.48
CA GLN A 96 60.81 54.49 -21.64
C GLN A 96 60.67 54.81 -20.15
N ILE A 97 61.04 56.04 -19.73
CA ILE A 97 60.87 56.50 -18.35
C ILE A 97 59.39 56.56 -17.97
N THR A 98 58.53 57.12 -18.82
CA THR A 98 57.08 57.20 -18.59
C THR A 98 56.42 55.82 -18.46
N LYS A 99 56.87 54.79 -19.20
CA LYS A 99 56.38 53.41 -19.03
C LYS A 99 56.63 52.84 -17.63
N GLN A 100 57.69 53.28 -16.94
CA GLN A 100 58.01 52.83 -15.58
C GLN A 100 57.26 53.61 -14.50
N TRP A 101 56.52 54.68 -14.85
CA TRP A 101 55.80 55.50 -13.88
C TRP A 101 54.47 54.84 -13.46
N PRO A 102 54.31 54.46 -12.17
CA PRO A 102 53.18 53.66 -11.69
C PRO A 102 51.83 54.39 -11.72
N ASN A 103 51.84 55.71 -11.89
CA ASN A 103 50.67 56.60 -11.82
C ASN A 103 50.29 57.14 -13.21
N THR A 104 50.74 56.51 -14.30
CA THR A 104 50.28 56.85 -15.66
C THR A 104 48.86 56.32 -15.91
N ILE A 105 48.11 56.99 -16.78
CA ILE A 105 46.76 56.55 -17.18
C ILE A 105 46.79 55.14 -17.81
N ALA A 106 47.90 54.76 -18.45
CA ALA A 106 48.13 53.40 -18.95
C ALA A 106 48.31 52.39 -17.79
N GLY A 107 49.31 52.58 -16.92
CA GLY A 107 49.56 51.68 -15.79
C GLY A 107 48.40 51.58 -14.79
N MET A 108 47.64 52.66 -14.60
CA MET A 108 46.39 52.63 -13.80
C MET A 108 45.28 51.82 -14.46
N ARG A 109 45.19 51.79 -15.81
CA ARG A 109 44.26 50.92 -16.54
C ARG A 109 44.71 49.45 -16.49
N GLU A 110 46.00 49.20 -16.67
CA GLU A 110 46.59 47.85 -16.58
C GLU A 110 46.36 47.26 -15.20
N ARG A 111 46.71 47.98 -14.12
CA ARG A 111 46.39 47.56 -12.74
C ARG A 111 44.91 47.36 -12.49
N LYS A 112 44.03 48.19 -13.07
CA LYS A 112 42.57 48.02 -12.94
C LYS A 112 42.08 46.76 -13.68
N LEU A 113 42.73 46.36 -14.77
CA LEU A 113 42.47 45.10 -15.46
C LEU A 113 43.05 43.89 -14.70
N GLU A 114 44.22 44.02 -14.09
CA GLU A 114 44.83 42.99 -13.24
C GLU A 114 43.99 42.74 -11.99
N MET A 115 43.63 43.79 -11.24
CA MET A 115 42.73 43.69 -10.08
C MET A 115 41.34 43.14 -10.46
N LYS A 116 40.86 43.42 -11.68
CA LYS A 116 39.64 42.80 -12.21
C LYS A 116 39.84 41.31 -12.47
N LYS A 117 40.93 40.90 -13.12
CA LYS A 117 41.27 39.48 -13.36
C LYS A 117 41.40 38.70 -12.06
N ILE A 118 42.12 39.23 -11.06
CA ILE A 118 42.28 38.62 -9.74
C ILE A 118 40.91 38.43 -9.08
N ARG A 119 40.06 39.47 -9.11
CA ARG A 119 38.69 39.37 -8.60
C ARG A 119 37.84 38.34 -9.39
N GLU A 120 37.96 38.29 -10.72
CA GLU A 120 37.25 37.32 -11.56
C GLU A 120 37.73 35.87 -11.27
N GLN A 121 39.02 35.67 -10.99
CA GLN A 121 39.60 34.41 -10.54
C GLN A 121 39.10 34.02 -9.13
N GLU A 122 39.10 34.94 -8.17
CA GLU A 122 38.51 34.70 -6.83
C GLU A 122 37.00 34.37 -6.91
N GLU A 123 36.24 35.06 -7.76
CA GLU A 123 34.81 34.80 -7.96
C GLU A 123 34.57 33.47 -8.69
N GLU A 124 35.47 33.02 -9.55
CA GLU A 124 35.45 31.67 -10.12
C GLU A 124 35.85 30.58 -9.12
N GLU A 125 36.88 30.79 -8.30
CA GLU A 125 37.30 29.84 -7.28
C GLU A 125 36.23 29.64 -6.21
N ARG A 126 35.56 30.72 -5.78
CA ARG A 126 34.39 30.64 -4.89
C ARG A 126 33.24 29.85 -5.52
N LYS A 127 32.99 29.99 -6.84
CA LYS A 127 31.99 29.16 -7.55
C LYS A 127 32.40 27.70 -7.57
N LYS A 128 33.64 27.39 -7.96
CA LYS A 128 34.17 26.01 -7.97
C LYS A 128 34.08 25.34 -6.59
N LEU A 129 34.29 26.09 -5.50
CA LEU A 129 34.08 25.60 -4.14
C LEU A 129 32.60 25.32 -3.83
N LEU A 130 31.69 26.22 -4.21
CA LEU A 130 30.24 26.01 -4.07
C LEU A 130 29.75 24.83 -4.90
N ASP A 131 30.20 24.68 -6.15
CA ASP A 131 29.87 23.55 -7.03
C ASP A 131 30.28 22.21 -6.36
N ILE A 132 31.46 22.17 -5.74
CA ILE A 132 31.97 21.00 -4.99
C ILE A 132 31.17 20.75 -3.70
N GLU A 133 30.70 21.78 -3.01
CA GLU A 133 29.86 21.66 -1.82
C GLU A 133 28.43 21.20 -2.16
N GLU A 134 27.83 21.73 -3.23
CA GLU A 134 26.55 21.27 -3.75
C GLU A 134 26.63 19.85 -4.31
N GLU A 135 27.71 19.46 -4.99
CA GLU A 135 27.91 18.08 -5.45
C GLU A 135 28.03 17.10 -4.28
N LYS A 136 28.79 17.43 -3.22
CA LYS A 136 28.85 16.62 -1.99
C LYS A 136 27.47 16.46 -1.36
N LEU A 137 26.75 17.56 -1.18
CA LEU A 137 25.44 17.57 -0.54
C LEU A 137 24.38 16.83 -1.39
N ALA A 138 24.48 16.90 -2.72
CA ALA A 138 23.66 16.11 -3.63
C ALA A 138 24.02 14.62 -3.59
N ALA A 139 25.31 14.26 -3.48
CA ALA A 139 25.77 12.89 -3.33
C ALA A 139 25.34 12.30 -1.97
N GLU A 140 25.37 13.09 -0.89
CA GLU A 140 24.86 12.73 0.44
C GLU A 140 23.35 12.49 0.40
N ARG A 141 22.55 13.44 -0.11
CA ARG A 141 21.08 13.25 -0.30
C ARG A 141 20.76 12.01 -1.15
N ARG A 142 21.51 11.78 -2.23
CA ARG A 142 21.37 10.58 -3.08
C ARG A 142 21.71 9.31 -2.31
N ARG A 143 22.75 9.35 -1.47
CA ARG A 143 23.16 8.24 -0.60
C ARG A 143 22.08 7.94 0.45
N GLU A 144 21.56 8.95 1.15
CA GLU A 144 20.45 8.82 2.10
C GLU A 144 19.21 8.20 1.45
N GLN A 145 18.83 8.66 0.26
CA GLN A 145 17.71 8.10 -0.50
C GLN A 145 17.94 6.63 -0.87
N ILE A 146 19.16 6.27 -1.28
CA ILE A 146 19.54 4.87 -1.60
C ILE A 146 19.57 4.01 -0.32
N GLU A 147 20.07 4.51 0.80
CA GLU A 147 20.10 3.78 2.08
C GLU A 147 18.68 3.59 2.64
N LYS A 148 17.82 4.61 2.56
CA LYS A 148 16.39 4.51 2.91
C LYS A 148 15.64 3.53 2.00
N ALA A 149 15.91 3.54 0.68
CA ALA A 149 15.31 2.58 -0.25
C ALA A 149 15.77 1.13 0.02
N LYS A 150 17.05 0.93 0.39
CA LYS A 150 17.57 -0.37 0.84
C LYS A 150 16.88 -0.84 2.13
N GLN A 151 16.71 0.04 3.12
CA GLN A 151 16.00 -0.27 4.37
C GLN A 151 14.54 -0.68 4.11
N LEU A 152 13.82 0.08 3.27
CA LEU A 152 12.43 -0.23 2.91
C LEU A 152 12.34 -1.59 2.19
N LYS A 153 13.15 -1.82 1.15
CA LYS A 153 13.19 -3.12 0.43
C LYS A 153 13.52 -4.29 1.39
N TYR A 154 14.40 -4.08 2.35
CA TYR A 154 14.74 -5.10 3.35
C TYR A 154 13.56 -5.40 4.30
N TYR A 155 12.86 -4.36 4.79
CA TYR A 155 11.66 -4.51 5.62
C TYR A 155 10.46 -5.09 4.85
N GLU A 156 10.41 -4.88 3.54
CA GLU A 156 9.43 -5.51 2.65
C GLU A 156 9.63 -7.02 2.47
N THR A 157 10.81 -7.59 2.80
CA THR A 157 11.02 -9.05 2.69
C THR A 157 10.14 -9.82 3.68
N ASP A 158 9.56 -10.94 3.24
CA ASP A 158 8.59 -11.70 4.06
C ASP A 158 9.18 -12.15 5.40
N ARG A 159 10.44 -12.59 5.44
CA ARG A 159 11.13 -12.99 6.68
C ARG A 159 11.24 -11.84 7.70
N VAL A 160 11.53 -10.63 7.23
CA VAL A 160 11.63 -9.44 8.09
C VAL A 160 10.23 -8.94 8.47
N ARG A 161 9.23 -9.05 7.58
CA ARG A 161 7.82 -8.73 7.90
C ARG A 161 7.25 -9.67 8.96
N THR A 162 7.52 -10.96 8.86
CA THR A 162 7.14 -11.96 9.89
C THR A 162 7.85 -11.66 11.22
N PHE A 163 9.14 -11.32 11.19
CA PHE A 163 9.87 -10.90 12.40
C PHE A 163 9.28 -9.63 13.04
N HIS A 164 8.91 -8.61 12.24
CA HIS A 164 8.22 -7.42 12.75
C HIS A 164 6.85 -7.74 13.37
N SER A 165 6.11 -8.72 12.84
CA SER A 165 4.84 -9.16 13.47
C SER A 165 5.07 -9.82 14.84
N ALA A 166 6.18 -10.55 15.01
CA ALA A 166 6.57 -11.10 16.30
C ALA A 166 7.08 -10.02 17.26
N LEU A 167 7.83 -9.03 16.79
CA LEU A 167 8.24 -7.85 17.55
C LEU A 167 7.03 -7.10 18.11
N LEU A 168 6.03 -6.80 17.27
CA LEU A 168 4.76 -6.19 17.68
C LEU A 168 4.03 -7.05 18.74
N HIS A 169 4.08 -8.38 18.63
CA HIS A 169 3.52 -9.25 19.65
C HIS A 169 4.25 -9.11 21.01
N THR A 170 5.55 -8.83 21.04
CA THR A 170 6.28 -8.55 22.30
C THR A 170 5.86 -7.23 22.97
N GLU A 171 5.49 -6.22 22.19
CA GLU A 171 4.89 -4.97 22.69
C GLU A 171 3.51 -5.24 23.29
N VAL A 172 2.64 -5.95 22.56
CA VAL A 172 1.29 -6.34 23.02
C VAL A 172 1.32 -7.18 24.30
N LEU A 173 2.32 -8.06 24.47
CA LEU A 173 2.51 -8.82 25.71
C LEU A 173 2.86 -7.89 26.89
N LYS A 174 3.77 -6.93 26.69
CA LYS A 174 4.11 -5.93 27.72
C LYS A 174 2.91 -5.05 28.09
N GLU A 175 2.13 -4.59 27.10
CA GLU A 175 0.88 -3.87 27.35
C GLU A 175 -0.12 -4.73 28.14
N ARG A 176 -0.18 -6.03 27.85
CA ARG A 176 -1.06 -6.96 28.55
C ARG A 176 -0.65 -7.17 30.00
N ASP A 177 0.64 -7.28 30.29
CA ASP A 177 1.14 -7.38 31.66
C ASP A 177 0.83 -6.09 32.46
N LEU A 178 1.00 -4.91 31.85
CA LEU A 178 0.60 -3.63 32.44
C LEU A 178 -0.90 -3.54 32.73
N GLN A 179 -1.76 -4.05 31.84
CA GLN A 179 -3.21 -4.16 32.10
C GLN A 179 -3.54 -5.09 33.28
N ILE A 180 -2.80 -6.19 33.42
CA ILE A 180 -3.00 -7.17 34.52
C ILE A 180 -2.59 -6.52 35.85
N ASP A 181 -1.46 -5.81 35.91
CA ASP A 181 -1.02 -5.11 37.12
C ASP A 181 -1.90 -3.91 37.46
N MET A 182 -2.42 -3.17 36.47
CA MET A 182 -3.45 -2.16 36.69
C MET A 182 -4.71 -2.78 37.30
N LYS A 183 -5.19 -3.91 36.77
CA LYS A 183 -6.37 -4.62 37.29
C LYS A 183 -6.16 -5.11 38.72
N ARG A 184 -4.99 -5.69 39.03
CA ARG A 184 -4.61 -6.11 40.39
C ARG A 184 -4.64 -4.94 41.39
N ARG A 185 -4.12 -3.77 41.00
CA ARG A 185 -4.15 -2.56 41.86
C ARG A 185 -5.57 -2.06 42.09
N ILE A 186 -6.43 -2.09 41.07
CA ILE A 186 -7.86 -1.74 41.20
C ILE A 186 -8.59 -2.73 42.12
N GLU A 187 -8.30 -4.02 42.00
CA GLU A 187 -8.85 -5.06 42.89
C GLU A 187 -8.38 -4.88 44.35
N GLN A 188 -7.14 -4.45 44.58
CA GLN A 188 -6.63 -4.10 45.90
C GLN A 188 -7.32 -2.86 46.47
N LEU A 189 -7.51 -1.80 45.67
CA LEU A 189 -8.23 -0.59 46.09
C LEU A 189 -9.68 -0.89 46.46
N HIS A 190 -10.39 -1.69 45.66
CA HIS A 190 -11.75 -2.11 46.00
C HIS A 190 -11.83 -3.00 47.24
N GLN A 191 -10.76 -3.75 47.58
CA GLN A 191 -10.68 -4.47 48.86
C GLN A 191 -10.54 -3.49 50.03
N THR A 192 -9.67 -2.48 49.93
CA THR A 192 -9.51 -1.45 50.99
C THR A 192 -10.75 -0.57 51.13
N ASP A 193 -11.37 -0.14 50.03
CA ASP A 193 -12.61 0.66 50.04
C ASP A 193 -13.73 -0.09 50.77
N ALA A 194 -13.88 -1.39 50.48
CA ALA A 194 -14.88 -2.24 51.12
C ALA A 194 -14.55 -2.57 52.59
N GLU A 195 -13.27 -2.55 52.98
CA GLU A 195 -12.86 -2.63 54.39
C GLU A 195 -13.19 -1.35 55.15
N GLU A 196 -12.91 -0.18 54.57
CA GLU A 196 -13.34 1.10 55.13
C GLU A 196 -14.86 1.20 55.26
N GLU A 197 -15.63 0.78 54.25
CA GLU A 197 -17.09 0.79 54.30
C GLU A 197 -17.62 -0.12 55.43
N ARG A 198 -17.06 -1.32 55.58
CA ARG A 198 -17.38 -2.22 56.71
C ARG A 198 -17.07 -1.58 58.06
N GLN A 199 -15.93 -0.91 58.21
CA GLN A 199 -15.57 -0.20 59.44
C GLN A 199 -16.51 0.97 59.72
N ARG A 200 -16.82 1.80 58.72
CA ARG A 200 -17.77 2.93 58.82
C ARG A 200 -19.17 2.46 59.24
N PHE A 201 -19.67 1.37 58.65
CA PHE A 201 -20.94 0.76 59.04
C PHE A 201 -20.90 0.25 60.49
N GLN A 202 -19.82 -0.43 60.89
CA GLN A 202 -19.67 -0.94 62.26
C GLN A 202 -19.60 0.19 63.30
N VAL A 203 -18.92 1.30 63.00
CA VAL A 203 -18.91 2.50 63.85
C VAL A 203 -20.32 3.09 63.98
N ALA A 204 -21.02 3.32 62.86
CA ALA A 204 -22.38 3.86 62.88
C ALA A 204 -23.37 2.94 63.64
N GLN A 205 -23.22 1.62 63.52
CA GLN A 205 -24.03 0.65 64.27
C GLN A 205 -23.72 0.71 65.78
N ASN A 206 -22.45 0.86 66.16
CA ASN A 206 -22.05 1.03 67.57
C ASN A 206 -22.56 2.35 68.16
N GLU A 207 -22.52 3.44 67.40
CA GLU A 207 -23.09 4.73 67.80
C GLU A 207 -24.62 4.66 67.98
N TYR A 208 -25.33 4.01 67.05
CA TYR A 208 -26.76 3.75 67.17
C TYR A 208 -27.08 2.95 68.44
N ASN A 209 -26.37 1.84 68.67
CA ASN A 209 -26.55 0.98 69.84
C ASN A 209 -26.32 1.76 71.15
N LYS A 210 -25.27 2.59 71.21
CA LYS A 210 -24.99 3.47 72.36
C LYS A 210 -26.11 4.51 72.57
N ALA A 211 -26.55 5.17 71.51
CA ALA A 211 -27.64 6.14 71.59
C ALA A 211 -28.97 5.51 72.02
N GLU A 212 -29.24 4.26 71.64
CA GLU A 212 -30.40 3.51 72.16
C GLU A 212 -30.22 3.11 73.63
N GLN A 213 -29.03 2.67 74.05
CA GLN A 213 -28.72 2.41 75.47
C GLN A 213 -28.94 3.66 76.33
N GLU A 214 -28.44 4.82 75.92
CA GLU A 214 -28.68 6.10 76.62
C GLU A 214 -30.18 6.46 76.67
N LYS A 215 -30.93 6.24 75.59
CA LYS A 215 -32.40 6.42 75.56
C LYS A 215 -33.14 5.40 76.44
N ARG A 216 -32.59 4.20 76.62
CA ARG A 216 -33.14 3.15 77.51
C ARG A 216 -32.86 3.48 78.97
N GLU A 217 -31.67 4.00 79.29
CA GLU A 217 -31.31 4.50 80.62
C GLU A 217 -32.15 5.71 81.04
N LYS A 218 -32.30 6.72 80.17
CA LYS A 218 -33.15 7.90 80.44
C LYS A 218 -34.58 7.43 80.77
N ARG A 219 -35.19 6.62 79.89
CA ARG A 219 -36.49 5.97 80.14
C ARG A 219 -36.54 5.06 81.37
N ALA A 220 -35.42 4.63 81.95
CA ALA A 220 -35.39 3.89 83.22
C ALA A 220 -35.35 4.84 84.43
N LYS A 221 -34.49 5.87 84.37
CA LYS A 221 -34.39 6.96 85.35
C LYS A 221 -35.73 7.71 85.48
N ASP A 222 -36.36 8.05 84.36
CA ASP A 222 -37.67 8.73 84.34
C ASP A 222 -38.78 7.89 85.02
N ARG A 223 -38.80 6.58 84.78
CA ARG A 223 -39.75 5.65 85.44
C ARG A 223 -39.47 5.46 86.93
N ALA A 224 -38.20 5.46 87.34
CA ALA A 224 -37.83 5.42 88.75
C ALA A 224 -38.29 6.69 89.49
N ASN A 225 -38.03 7.86 88.89
CA ASN A 225 -38.46 9.16 89.42
C ASN A 225 -39.99 9.25 89.53
N LEU A 226 -40.73 8.81 88.50
CA LEU A 226 -42.20 8.77 88.50
C LEU A 226 -42.75 7.83 89.58
N SER A 227 -42.12 6.66 89.77
CA SER A 227 -42.47 5.72 90.84
C SER A 227 -42.29 6.33 92.24
N GLN A 228 -41.15 6.99 92.48
CA GLN A 228 -40.89 7.72 93.73
C GLN A 228 -41.91 8.85 93.98
N TYR A 229 -42.27 9.60 92.93
CA TYR A 229 -43.30 10.64 93.01
C TYR A 229 -44.67 10.07 93.40
N HIS A 230 -45.10 8.97 92.77
CA HIS A 230 -46.38 8.34 93.11
C HIS A 230 -46.40 7.74 94.52
N LEU A 231 -45.30 7.17 95.01
CA LEU A 231 -45.19 6.73 96.41
C LEU A 231 -45.40 7.91 97.38
N ALA A 232 -44.67 9.01 97.17
CA ALA A 232 -44.84 10.23 97.98
C ALA A 232 -46.26 10.83 97.88
N GLN A 233 -46.94 10.68 96.74
CA GLN A 233 -48.33 11.09 96.55
C GLN A 233 -49.32 10.19 97.34
N ILE A 234 -49.08 8.88 97.38
CA ILE A 234 -49.87 7.92 98.17
C ILE A 234 -49.71 8.21 99.66
N ASP A 235 -48.50 8.46 100.14
CA ASP A 235 -48.26 8.74 101.55
C ASP A 235 -48.83 10.09 102.00
N ARG A 236 -48.81 11.12 101.15
CA ARG A 236 -49.57 12.37 101.39
C ARG A 236 -51.08 12.11 101.53
N ARG A 237 -51.67 11.29 100.65
CA ARG A 237 -53.10 10.93 100.74
C ARG A 237 -53.42 10.10 102.00
N ARG A 238 -52.49 9.26 102.46
CA ARG A 238 -52.64 8.50 103.72
C ARG A 238 -52.67 9.44 104.93
N ILE A 239 -51.81 10.45 104.96
CA ILE A 239 -51.78 11.48 106.01
C ILE A 239 -53.10 12.28 105.99
N GLN A 240 -53.51 12.80 104.83
CA GLN A 240 -54.78 13.53 104.68
C GLN A 240 -55.99 12.70 105.14
N SER A 241 -56.07 11.43 104.74
CA SER A 241 -57.17 10.54 105.17
C SER A 241 -57.13 10.18 106.66
N ALA A 242 -55.97 10.30 107.33
CA ALA A 242 -55.87 10.17 108.78
C ALA A 242 -56.36 11.46 109.49
N GLU A 243 -55.96 12.63 108.98
CA GLU A 243 -56.44 13.94 109.46
C GLU A 243 -57.96 14.09 109.31
N GLU A 244 -58.53 13.69 108.16
CA GLU A 244 -59.98 13.65 107.92
C GLU A 244 -60.70 12.74 108.92
N LYS A 245 -60.16 11.54 109.18
CA LYS A 245 -60.75 10.62 110.19
C LYS A 245 -60.70 11.20 111.59
N GLN A 246 -59.64 11.92 111.95
CA GLN A 246 -59.52 12.57 113.25
C GLN A 246 -60.54 13.70 113.41
N LYS A 247 -60.76 14.51 112.36
CA LYS A 247 -61.82 15.54 112.35
C LYS A 247 -63.21 14.93 112.46
N ASN A 248 -63.51 13.90 111.65
CA ASN A 248 -64.80 13.21 111.70
C ASN A 248 -65.08 12.54 113.08
N GLN A 249 -64.03 12.18 113.84
CA GLN A 249 -64.17 11.71 115.22
C GLN A 249 -64.55 12.86 116.17
N GLN A 250 -63.89 14.03 116.05
CA GLN A 250 -64.19 15.23 116.83
C GLN A 250 -65.61 15.76 116.55
N GLU A 251 -65.97 15.95 115.28
CA GLU A 251 -67.33 16.30 114.87
C GLU A 251 -68.35 15.26 115.38
N GLY A 252 -68.00 13.96 115.30
CA GLY A 252 -68.81 12.87 115.83
C GLY A 252 -68.91 12.80 117.37
N GLU A 253 -68.16 13.60 118.11
CA GLU A 253 -68.29 13.81 119.56
C GLU A 253 -69.13 15.07 119.84
N GLU A 254 -68.91 16.16 119.09
CA GLU A 254 -69.75 17.36 119.13
C GLU A 254 -71.23 17.05 118.80
N TYR A 255 -71.51 16.26 117.76
CA TYR A 255 -72.86 15.81 117.42
C TYR A 255 -73.50 14.95 118.52
N ARG A 256 -72.71 14.20 119.30
CA ARG A 256 -73.24 13.42 120.45
C ARG A 256 -73.69 14.36 121.56
N HIS A 257 -72.87 15.33 121.94
CA HIS A 257 -73.26 16.33 122.95
C HIS A 257 -74.44 17.20 122.52
N LEU A 258 -74.54 17.56 121.24
CA LEU A 258 -75.70 18.28 120.71
C LEU A 258 -76.97 17.42 120.73
N ALA A 259 -76.87 16.12 120.42
CA ALA A 259 -77.99 15.19 120.50
C ALA A 259 -78.47 14.96 121.95
N GLU A 260 -77.54 14.90 122.92
CA GLU A 260 -77.85 14.83 124.36
C GLU A 260 -78.63 16.07 124.82
N GLN A 261 -78.21 17.27 124.41
CA GLN A 261 -78.92 18.53 124.69
C GLN A 261 -80.32 18.55 124.06
N TYR A 262 -80.44 18.22 122.78
CA TYR A 262 -81.72 18.21 122.07
C TYR A 262 -82.71 17.16 122.63
N ALA A 263 -82.22 16.01 123.09
CA ALA A 263 -83.05 15.00 123.75
C ALA A 263 -83.64 15.52 125.08
N PHE A 264 -82.89 16.33 125.84
CA PHE A 264 -83.38 16.98 127.05
C PHE A 264 -84.47 18.01 126.74
N GLU A 265 -84.27 18.87 125.73
CA GLU A 265 -85.28 19.83 125.28
C GLU A 265 -86.59 19.15 124.80
N GLN A 266 -86.47 18.03 124.07
CA GLN A 266 -87.64 17.27 123.61
C GLN A 266 -88.46 16.67 124.77
N MET A 267 -87.85 16.30 125.90
CA MET A 267 -88.61 15.82 127.07
C MET A 267 -89.47 16.93 127.70
N GLU A 268 -89.01 18.18 127.70
CA GLU A 268 -89.82 19.33 128.13
C GLU A 268 -90.94 19.65 127.13
N ILE A 269 -90.66 19.60 125.82
CA ILE A 269 -91.67 19.81 124.77
C ILE A 269 -92.76 18.73 124.81
N GLU A 270 -92.41 17.46 125.05
CA GLU A 270 -93.36 16.36 125.24
C GLU A 270 -94.28 16.58 126.44
N ARG A 271 -93.74 17.06 127.58
CA ARG A 271 -94.54 17.41 128.77
C ARG A 271 -95.59 18.47 128.44
N PHE A 272 -95.20 19.51 127.71
CA PHE A 272 -96.11 20.58 127.29
C PHE A 272 -97.18 20.08 126.29
N ARG A 273 -96.80 19.26 125.30
CA ARG A 273 -97.75 18.64 124.35
C ARG A 273 -98.78 17.74 125.03
N LYS A 274 -98.41 17.03 126.10
CA LYS A 274 -99.32 16.16 126.86
C LYS A 274 -100.35 16.92 127.72
N LEU A 275 -100.16 18.23 127.94
CA LEU A 275 -101.24 19.11 128.37
C LEU A 275 -102.16 19.42 127.17
N THR A 276 -101.65 20.08 126.14
CA THR A 276 -102.48 20.64 125.05
C THR A 276 -103.25 19.58 124.26
N GLN A 277 -102.76 18.35 124.17
CA GLN A 277 -103.48 17.24 123.52
C GLN A 277 -104.79 16.86 124.25
N LYS A 278 -104.88 17.06 125.57
CA LYS A 278 -106.14 16.88 126.31
C LYS A 278 -107.19 17.90 125.88
N ASP A 279 -106.78 19.15 125.69
CA ASP A 279 -107.66 20.25 125.29
C ASP A 279 -108.14 20.07 123.84
N VAL A 280 -107.25 19.64 122.93
CA VAL A 280 -107.59 19.41 121.52
C VAL A 280 -108.53 18.21 121.34
N LYS A 281 -108.43 17.14 122.16
CA LYS A 281 -109.37 16.01 122.07
C LYS A 281 -110.82 16.49 122.27
N ASN A 282 -111.05 17.35 123.27
CA ASN A 282 -112.36 17.92 123.58
C ASN A 282 -112.95 18.82 122.47
N MET A 283 -112.14 19.16 121.44
CA MET A 283 -112.58 19.85 120.23
C MET A 283 -112.88 18.87 119.09
N TYR A 284 -112.01 17.87 118.86
CA TYR A 284 -112.11 16.99 117.68
C TYR A 284 -113.36 16.10 117.67
N ASP A 285 -113.79 15.63 118.85
CA ASP A 285 -114.98 14.78 119.01
C ASP A 285 -116.29 15.48 118.54
N LYS A 286 -116.25 16.77 118.18
CA LYS A 286 -117.37 17.56 117.63
C LYS A 286 -117.39 17.69 116.09
N ALA A 287 -116.33 17.26 115.41
CA ALA A 287 -116.11 17.56 113.98
C ALA A 287 -116.19 16.34 113.04
N LEU A 288 -116.35 15.13 113.59
CA LEU A 288 -116.36 13.89 112.80
C LEU A 288 -117.68 13.65 112.05
N ASP A 289 -118.81 14.18 112.55
CA ASP A 289 -120.15 13.94 112.01
C ASP A 289 -120.38 14.54 110.61
N ASP A 290 -119.59 15.53 110.20
CA ASP A 290 -119.86 16.28 108.97
C ASP A 290 -119.44 15.57 107.67
N LYS A 291 -118.36 14.78 107.69
CA LYS A 291 -117.53 14.49 106.49
C LYS A 291 -118.08 13.47 105.49
N TYR A 292 -119.05 12.64 105.86
CA TYR A 292 -119.38 11.37 105.17
C TYR A 292 -120.02 11.44 103.75
N LYS A 293 -119.94 12.56 103.01
CA LYS A 293 -120.93 12.93 101.98
C LYS A 293 -120.43 13.16 100.52
N VAL A 294 -119.16 12.95 100.17
CA VAL A 294 -118.53 13.64 98.99
C VAL A 294 -117.97 12.77 97.84
N LYS A 295 -117.59 11.50 98.05
CA LYS A 295 -116.52 10.85 97.26
C LYS A 295 -116.98 9.87 96.15
N GLN A 296 -117.38 10.33 94.94
CA GLN A 296 -118.03 9.41 93.97
C GLN A 296 -117.96 9.66 92.41
N MET A 297 -117.09 10.50 91.81
CA MET A 297 -117.30 10.99 90.41
C MET A 297 -116.10 11.00 89.38
N GLU A 298 -115.12 10.09 89.39
CA GLU A 298 -113.76 10.42 88.85
C GLU A 298 -113.04 9.36 87.95
N GLN A 299 -113.66 8.74 86.90
CA GLN A 299 -113.09 7.50 86.29
C GLN A 299 -113.16 7.22 84.74
N GLU A 300 -113.35 8.17 83.79
CA GLU A 300 -113.79 7.83 82.40
C GLU A 300 -112.92 8.27 81.17
N MET A 301 -111.57 8.41 81.23
CA MET A 301 -110.83 9.25 80.23
C MET A 301 -109.77 8.65 79.25
N ASP A 302 -109.32 7.38 79.32
CA ASP A 302 -107.92 7.03 78.95
C ASP A 302 -107.63 6.15 77.67
N GLU A 303 -108.46 6.07 76.62
CA GLU A 303 -108.40 4.93 75.63
C GLU A 303 -107.93 5.16 74.14
N GLU A 304 -107.41 6.33 73.68
CA GLU A 304 -107.40 6.66 72.21
C GLU A 304 -106.09 6.56 71.33
N GLU A 305 -104.86 6.27 71.82
CA GLU A 305 -103.61 6.77 71.15
C GLU A 305 -102.79 5.88 70.14
N ASP A 306 -103.08 4.59 69.86
CA ASP A 306 -102.00 3.59 69.58
C ASP A 306 -101.64 3.14 68.12
N ASP A 307 -102.24 3.64 67.02
CA ASP A 307 -102.37 2.85 65.76
C ASP A 307 -101.38 3.12 64.56
N GLU A 308 -100.62 4.22 64.48
CA GLU A 308 -100.06 4.70 63.18
C GLU A 308 -98.80 4.00 62.59
N LEU A 309 -98.02 3.25 63.37
CA LEU A 309 -96.55 3.17 63.17
C LEU A 309 -96.00 2.17 62.10
N ARG A 310 -96.83 1.56 61.24
CA ARG A 310 -96.50 0.23 60.65
C ARG A 310 -95.97 0.17 59.20
N ILE A 311 -96.02 1.24 58.39
CA ILE A 311 -95.95 1.13 56.91
C ILE A 311 -94.52 1.21 56.31
N TYR A 312 -93.53 1.81 56.97
CA TYR A 312 -92.33 2.37 56.28
C TYR A 312 -91.22 1.36 55.86
N ALA A 313 -91.36 0.05 56.09
CA ALA A 313 -90.22 -0.87 56.14
C ALA A 313 -89.78 -1.54 54.81
N GLU A 314 -90.69 -1.80 53.86
CA GLU A 314 -90.43 -2.84 52.84
C GLU A 314 -89.63 -2.39 51.61
N ALA A 315 -89.68 -1.10 51.24
CA ALA A 315 -89.21 -0.62 49.93
C ALA A 315 -87.69 -0.81 49.66
N LYS A 316 -86.86 -0.88 50.70
CA LYS A 316 -85.40 -0.65 50.58
C LYS A 316 -84.58 -1.85 50.05
N LYS A 317 -85.17 -3.04 49.88
CA LYS A 317 -84.43 -4.29 49.54
C LYS A 317 -84.25 -4.60 48.04
N LYS A 318 -84.97 -3.94 47.12
CA LYS A 318 -85.11 -4.43 45.72
C LYS A 318 -83.97 -4.05 44.75
N ILE A 319 -83.16 -3.03 45.07
CA ILE A 319 -82.22 -2.40 44.11
C ILE A 319 -80.88 -3.15 43.96
N GLY A 320 -80.42 -3.89 44.98
CA GLY A 320 -79.04 -4.38 45.07
C GLY A 320 -78.63 -5.56 44.17
N ARG A 321 -79.55 -6.17 43.41
CA ARG A 321 -79.29 -7.47 42.73
C ARG A 321 -78.82 -7.35 41.27
N ILE A 322 -79.25 -6.32 40.53
CA ILE A 322 -79.06 -6.21 39.06
C ILE A 322 -77.62 -5.88 38.63
N ARG A 323 -76.80 -5.30 39.51
CA ARG A 323 -75.52 -4.67 39.13
C ARG A 323 -74.33 -5.63 38.95
N ARG A 324 -74.50 -6.95 39.13
CA ARG A 324 -73.39 -7.91 39.31
C ARG A 324 -73.20 -8.93 38.18
N GLU A 325 -74.10 -8.96 37.21
CA GLU A 325 -74.15 -10.00 36.16
C GLU A 325 -73.53 -9.57 34.82
N LYS A 326 -73.17 -8.29 34.66
CA LYS A 326 -72.88 -7.69 33.34
C LYS A 326 -71.40 -7.52 32.97
N GLU A 327 -70.46 -7.77 33.88
CA GLU A 327 -69.02 -7.55 33.63
C GLU A 327 -68.27 -8.83 33.19
N ILE A 328 -68.81 -10.02 33.46
CA ILE A 328 -68.11 -11.31 33.22
C ILE A 328 -68.09 -11.69 31.73
N GLN A 329 -69.09 -11.29 30.94
CA GLN A 329 -69.21 -11.69 29.53
C GLN A 329 -68.19 -11.01 28.59
N ALA A 330 -67.65 -9.84 28.95
CA ALA A 330 -66.89 -9.00 28.02
C ALA A 330 -65.42 -9.41 27.77
N HIS A 331 -64.92 -10.45 28.45
CA HIS A 331 -63.49 -10.80 28.46
C HIS A 331 -63.12 -12.01 27.58
N GLN A 332 -64.05 -12.93 27.29
CA GLN A 332 -63.70 -14.21 26.64
C GLN A 332 -63.61 -14.15 25.10
N GLU A 333 -64.36 -13.25 24.45
CA GLU A 333 -64.47 -13.19 22.98
C GLU A 333 -63.20 -12.71 22.22
N LYS A 334 -62.17 -12.20 22.92
CA LYS A 334 -61.04 -11.48 22.28
C LYS A 334 -59.74 -12.26 22.09
N GLN A 335 -59.72 -13.56 22.39
CA GLN A 335 -58.47 -14.35 22.41
C GLN A 335 -58.40 -15.49 21.39
N GLU A 336 -59.52 -15.95 20.82
CA GLU A 336 -59.54 -17.10 19.90
C GLU A 336 -59.21 -16.74 18.43
N ALA A 337 -59.30 -15.46 18.06
CA ALA A 337 -59.17 -14.99 16.68
C ALA A 337 -57.73 -14.92 16.11
N ARG A 338 -56.73 -15.56 16.74
CA ARG A 338 -55.31 -15.30 16.45
C ARG A 338 -54.51 -16.45 15.79
N ASP A 339 -54.87 -17.72 16.01
CA ASP A 339 -53.94 -18.84 15.78
C ASP A 339 -54.34 -19.84 14.66
N HIS A 340 -55.41 -19.59 13.88
CA HIS A 340 -55.98 -20.59 12.96
C HIS A 340 -55.63 -20.44 11.45
N MET A 341 -54.54 -19.76 11.07
CA MET A 341 -54.06 -19.82 9.67
C MET A 341 -52.55 -19.74 9.45
N ILE A 342 -51.76 -20.25 10.41
CA ILE A 342 -50.37 -20.66 10.19
C ILE A 342 -50.37 -21.99 9.38
N GLY A 343 -50.88 -21.94 8.14
CA GLY A 343 -51.44 -23.14 7.48
C GLY A 343 -51.20 -23.29 5.98
N TYR A 344 -50.57 -22.34 5.28
CA TYR A 344 -50.31 -22.51 3.83
C TYR A 344 -48.95 -22.00 3.34
N LEU A 345 -47.88 -22.44 4.02
CA LEU A 345 -46.55 -22.62 3.41
C LEU A 345 -46.57 -23.81 2.41
N GLY A 346 -47.53 -23.84 1.49
CA GLY A 346 -47.87 -25.01 0.67
C GLY A 346 -47.76 -24.84 -0.85
N SER A 347 -47.83 -23.62 -1.38
CA SER A 347 -47.94 -23.34 -2.82
C SER A 347 -46.70 -22.74 -3.49
N LEU A 348 -45.50 -22.94 -2.92
CA LEU A 348 -44.24 -22.40 -3.46
C LEU A 348 -43.20 -23.47 -3.84
N GLN A 349 -43.63 -24.74 -4.03
CA GLN A 349 -42.72 -25.88 -4.21
C GLN A 349 -43.02 -26.80 -5.41
N LYS A 350 -43.93 -26.43 -6.34
CA LYS A 350 -44.23 -27.25 -7.53
C LYS A 350 -44.60 -26.44 -8.80
N ARG A 351 -43.58 -26.01 -9.58
CA ARG A 351 -43.50 -26.24 -11.05
C ARG A 351 -42.28 -25.55 -11.71
N ALA A 352 -41.27 -26.37 -12.01
CA ALA A 352 -40.02 -26.06 -12.73
C ALA A 352 -39.34 -27.41 -13.06
N GLU A 353 -38.75 -27.72 -14.23
CA GLU A 353 -38.76 -27.06 -15.55
C GLU A 353 -38.88 -28.14 -16.67
N ALA A 354 -37.75 -28.51 -17.29
CA ALA A 354 -37.41 -29.79 -17.93
C ALA A 354 -38.09 -30.23 -19.26
N ASN A 355 -38.14 -29.32 -20.23
CA ASN A 355 -37.33 -29.33 -21.48
C ASN A 355 -37.22 -30.53 -22.48
N TYR A 356 -37.13 -30.15 -23.76
CA TYR A 356 -36.56 -30.82 -24.97
C TYR A 356 -37.24 -32.00 -25.69
N ASP A 357 -37.37 -31.84 -27.02
CA ASP A 357 -37.29 -32.92 -28.01
C ASP A 357 -36.92 -32.37 -29.43
N THR A 358 -36.66 -33.26 -30.40
CA THR A 358 -36.41 -33.09 -31.86
C THR A 358 -34.98 -32.79 -32.37
N GLN A 359 -34.40 -33.81 -33.03
CA GLN A 359 -33.26 -33.77 -33.95
C GLN A 359 -33.47 -34.91 -35.00
N ILE A 360 -32.60 -35.03 -36.03
CA ILE A 360 -32.56 -36.09 -37.10
C ILE A 360 -33.33 -35.77 -38.41
N PHE A 361 -32.68 -36.02 -39.58
CA PHE A 361 -33.16 -36.95 -40.64
C PHE A 361 -32.42 -36.92 -42.01
N ARG A 362 -32.31 -35.77 -42.69
CA ARG A 362 -32.78 -35.72 -44.11
C ARG A 362 -31.77 -35.42 -45.26
N ALA A 363 -30.52 -35.90 -45.27
CA ALA A 363 -29.56 -35.53 -46.36
C ALA A 363 -28.47 -36.56 -46.79
N GLN A 364 -28.82 -37.65 -47.47
CA GLN A 364 -27.88 -38.58 -48.16
C GLN A 364 -28.56 -39.26 -49.37
N ALA A 365 -28.40 -38.78 -50.63
CA ALA A 365 -29.20 -39.34 -51.75
C ALA A 365 -28.73 -39.18 -53.24
N GLN A 366 -27.61 -38.55 -53.61
CA GLN A 366 -27.32 -38.27 -55.05
C GLN A 366 -25.81 -38.23 -55.42
N ARG A 367 -25.24 -39.26 -56.13
CA ARG A 367 -23.95 -39.07 -56.86
C ARG A 367 -23.43 -40.06 -57.94
N GLU A 368 -24.03 -41.24 -58.23
CA GLU A 368 -23.33 -42.31 -59.00
C GLU A 368 -24.04 -42.82 -60.28
N ALA A 369 -23.82 -42.23 -61.48
CA ALA A 369 -24.26 -42.82 -62.78
C ALA A 369 -23.79 -42.08 -64.08
N LYS A 370 -22.63 -42.38 -64.73
CA LYS A 370 -22.30 -41.72 -66.04
C LYS A 370 -21.24 -42.26 -67.06
N GLU A 371 -20.68 -43.47 -67.02
CA GLU A 371 -19.35 -43.71 -67.67
C GLU A 371 -19.19 -44.58 -68.95
N LEU A 372 -20.20 -45.23 -69.54
CA LEU A 372 -19.95 -46.46 -70.34
C LEU A 372 -20.46 -46.48 -71.82
N ARG A 373 -19.64 -46.18 -72.85
CA ARG A 373 -20.07 -46.38 -74.28
C ARG A 373 -19.04 -46.66 -75.41
N GLU A 374 -18.00 -45.86 -75.63
CA GLU A 374 -17.59 -45.51 -77.03
C GLU A 374 -16.23 -46.08 -77.51
N GLU A 375 -16.20 -47.05 -78.46
CA GLU A 375 -14.91 -47.72 -78.81
C GLU A 375 -14.63 -48.31 -80.24
N GLN A 376 -15.56 -48.38 -81.23
CA GLN A 376 -15.48 -49.46 -82.27
C GLN A 376 -14.90 -49.22 -83.71
N GLU A 377 -14.62 -48.02 -84.22
CA GLU A 377 -14.63 -47.75 -85.70
C GLU A 377 -13.34 -47.96 -86.58
N LYS A 378 -12.43 -48.92 -86.35
CA LYS A 378 -11.00 -48.76 -86.79
C LYS A 378 -10.36 -49.56 -87.96
N LEU A 379 -11.00 -50.48 -88.70
CA LEU A 379 -10.26 -51.58 -89.37
C LEU A 379 -9.77 -51.48 -90.85
N ASP A 380 -10.55 -51.01 -91.82
CA ASP A 380 -10.45 -51.52 -93.22
C ASP A 380 -9.29 -51.07 -94.14
N LYS A 381 -8.40 -50.17 -93.72
CA LYS A 381 -7.56 -49.36 -94.66
C LYS A 381 -6.36 -50.05 -95.35
N LYS A 382 -6.22 -51.39 -95.34
CA LYS A 382 -4.89 -52.05 -95.49
C LYS A 382 -4.43 -52.57 -96.87
N GLN A 383 -5.29 -53.04 -97.77
CA GLN A 383 -4.85 -54.01 -98.80
C GLN A 383 -4.17 -53.45 -100.08
N LYS A 384 -4.53 -52.28 -100.60
CA LYS A 384 -4.09 -51.78 -101.93
C LYS A 384 -2.62 -51.34 -102.04
N MET A 385 -1.78 -51.73 -101.08
CA MET A 385 -0.43 -51.19 -100.87
C MET A 385 0.69 -52.05 -101.50
N GLN A 386 0.39 -53.28 -101.94
CA GLN A 386 1.40 -54.33 -102.07
C GLN A 386 2.22 -54.33 -103.37
N GLU A 387 1.72 -53.76 -104.47
CA GLU A 387 2.28 -54.03 -105.81
C GLU A 387 3.33 -53.01 -106.30
N SER A 388 3.20 -51.72 -105.91
CA SER A 388 4.22 -50.70 -106.18
C SER A 388 5.57 -51.04 -105.54
N ILE A 389 5.56 -51.87 -104.49
CA ILE A 389 6.72 -52.35 -103.73
C ILE A 389 7.73 -53.09 -104.62
N ASN A 390 7.33 -53.74 -105.72
CA ASN A 390 8.20 -54.71 -106.40
C ASN A 390 9.25 -54.08 -107.34
N ARG A 391 8.90 -53.12 -108.21
CA ARG A 391 9.91 -52.47 -109.10
C ARG A 391 10.94 -51.67 -108.31
N HIS A 392 10.47 -50.99 -107.26
CA HIS A 392 11.28 -50.26 -106.28
C HIS A 392 12.47 -51.08 -105.74
N ARG A 393 12.32 -52.41 -105.58
CA ARG A 393 13.36 -53.30 -105.06
C ARG A 393 14.63 -53.34 -105.89
N GLN A 394 14.58 -53.24 -107.22
CA GLN A 394 15.77 -53.45 -108.06
C GLN A 394 16.68 -52.21 -108.11
N GLU A 395 16.11 -51.01 -108.20
CA GLU A 395 16.88 -49.76 -108.04
C GLU A 395 17.39 -49.61 -106.60
N ILE A 396 16.60 -50.04 -105.59
CA ILE A 396 17.07 -50.15 -104.20
C ILE A 396 18.36 -50.96 -104.10
N MET A 397 18.54 -52.08 -104.83
CA MET A 397 19.71 -52.94 -104.61
C MET A 397 21.04 -52.29 -105.04
N LYS A 398 21.09 -51.66 -106.22
CA LYS A 398 22.30 -50.93 -106.66
C LYS A 398 22.54 -49.68 -105.83
N ARG A 399 21.46 -48.94 -105.51
CA ARG A 399 21.54 -47.76 -104.66
C ARG A 399 22.06 -48.13 -103.26
N ARG A 400 21.60 -49.25 -102.69
CA ARG A 400 22.10 -49.85 -101.44
C ARG A 400 23.58 -50.20 -101.45
N GLU A 401 24.19 -50.51 -102.59
CA GLU A 401 25.62 -50.90 -102.61
C GLU A 401 26.51 -49.67 -102.50
N ALA A 402 26.19 -48.59 -103.21
CA ALA A 402 26.84 -47.29 -103.01
C ALA A 402 26.50 -46.66 -101.65
N GLU A 403 25.24 -46.77 -101.20
CA GLU A 403 24.82 -46.36 -99.87
C GLU A 403 25.58 -47.14 -98.79
N LYS A 404 25.79 -48.46 -98.92
CA LYS A 404 26.58 -49.28 -97.97
C LYS A 404 28.05 -48.88 -97.85
N GLU A 405 28.70 -48.42 -98.91
CA GLU A 405 30.10 -48.00 -98.84
C GLU A 405 30.23 -46.61 -98.18
N MET A 406 29.27 -45.72 -98.42
CA MET A 406 29.16 -44.45 -97.68
C MET A 406 28.78 -44.71 -96.21
N GLU A 407 27.75 -45.53 -95.96
CA GLU A 407 27.28 -46.00 -94.65
C GLU A 407 28.41 -46.65 -93.86
N GLN A 408 29.32 -47.42 -94.47
CA GLN A 408 30.50 -47.98 -93.77
C GLN A 408 31.54 -46.92 -93.37
N ARG A 409 31.73 -45.86 -94.19
CA ARG A 409 32.64 -44.74 -93.84
C ARG A 409 32.01 -43.85 -92.78
N GLU A 410 30.74 -43.55 -92.93
CA GLU A 410 29.93 -42.82 -91.97
C GLU A 410 29.82 -43.59 -90.65
N ASP A 411 29.67 -44.92 -90.66
CA ASP A 411 29.73 -45.79 -89.46
C ASP A 411 31.10 -45.74 -88.79
N LEU A 412 32.19 -45.71 -89.54
CA LEU A 412 33.54 -45.62 -88.97
C LEU A 412 33.77 -44.24 -88.33
N GLU A 413 33.37 -43.15 -89.00
CA GLU A 413 33.39 -41.81 -88.42
C GLU A 413 32.45 -41.68 -87.22
N MET A 414 31.23 -42.22 -87.29
CA MET A 414 30.24 -42.20 -86.21
C MET A 414 30.69 -43.06 -85.03
N ARG A 415 31.41 -44.16 -85.26
CA ARG A 415 32.05 -44.97 -84.22
C ARG A 415 33.22 -44.24 -83.56
N GLN A 416 34.01 -43.48 -84.31
CA GLN A 416 35.05 -42.60 -83.75
C GLN A 416 34.43 -41.45 -82.94
N LYS A 417 33.50 -40.69 -83.53
CA LYS A 417 32.75 -39.61 -82.86
C LYS A 417 32.02 -40.11 -81.61
N LYS A 418 31.46 -41.32 -81.65
CA LYS A 418 30.86 -41.97 -80.47
C LYS A 418 31.90 -42.38 -79.44
N ALA A 419 33.03 -42.98 -79.81
CA ALA A 419 34.09 -43.31 -78.85
C ALA A 419 34.69 -42.06 -78.18
N GLU A 420 34.79 -40.95 -78.91
CA GLU A 420 35.19 -39.65 -78.36
C GLU A 420 34.10 -39.05 -77.46
N ALA A 421 32.82 -39.14 -77.84
CA ALA A 421 31.71 -38.70 -77.00
C ALA A 421 31.58 -39.54 -75.71
N ASP A 422 31.72 -40.87 -75.79
CA ASP A 422 31.71 -41.78 -74.65
C ASP A 422 32.91 -41.50 -73.72
N ARG A 423 34.09 -41.18 -74.28
CA ARG A 423 35.28 -40.74 -73.52
C ARG A 423 35.07 -39.39 -72.84
N LEU A 424 34.49 -38.40 -73.54
CA LEU A 424 34.16 -37.09 -72.98
C LEU A 424 33.09 -37.20 -71.88
N PHE A 425 32.09 -38.06 -72.08
CA PHE A 425 31.05 -38.36 -71.08
C PHE A 425 31.63 -39.02 -69.84
N LEU A 426 32.55 -39.97 -69.98
CA LEU A 426 33.28 -40.59 -68.86
C LEU A 426 34.11 -39.57 -68.08
N LEU A 427 34.82 -38.66 -68.76
CA LEU A 427 35.59 -37.60 -68.10
C LEU A 427 34.67 -36.62 -67.36
N TYR A 428 33.61 -36.16 -68.00
CA TYR A 428 32.61 -35.27 -67.41
C TYR A 428 31.92 -35.89 -66.18
N GLN A 429 31.59 -37.19 -66.24
CA GLN A 429 31.03 -37.91 -65.11
C GLN A 429 32.04 -38.03 -63.95
N GLN A 430 33.32 -38.31 -64.23
CA GLN A 430 34.38 -38.31 -63.21
C GLN A 430 34.59 -36.93 -62.57
N GLU A 431 34.49 -35.84 -63.33
CA GLU A 431 34.55 -34.48 -62.78
C GLU A 431 33.33 -34.17 -61.91
N LYS A 432 32.13 -34.54 -62.36
CA LYS A 432 30.88 -34.41 -61.60
C LYS A 432 30.88 -35.23 -60.31
N ASP A 433 31.53 -36.39 -60.29
CA ASP A 433 31.67 -37.24 -59.10
C ASP A 433 32.75 -36.71 -58.14
N LYS A 434 33.84 -36.11 -58.67
CA LYS A 434 34.80 -35.34 -57.85
C LYS A 434 34.13 -34.13 -57.19
N GLN A 435 33.35 -33.36 -57.94
CA GLN A 435 32.58 -32.22 -57.41
C GLN A 435 31.61 -32.68 -56.32
N ARG A 436 30.79 -33.71 -56.56
CA ARG A 436 29.87 -34.25 -55.55
C ARG A 436 30.58 -34.73 -54.28
N ASN A 437 31.77 -35.30 -54.39
CA ASN A 437 32.58 -35.69 -53.23
C ASN A 437 33.18 -34.48 -52.49
N GLN A 438 33.56 -33.41 -53.21
CA GLN A 438 34.02 -32.15 -52.62
C GLN A 438 32.88 -31.43 -51.88
N ASP A 439 31.70 -31.33 -52.51
CA ASP A 439 30.49 -30.76 -51.89
C ASP A 439 30.09 -31.53 -50.62
N ALA A 440 30.09 -32.88 -50.68
CA ALA A 440 29.81 -33.72 -49.53
C ALA A 440 30.84 -33.54 -48.40
N HIS A 441 32.12 -33.33 -48.72
CA HIS A 441 33.16 -33.03 -47.73
C HIS A 441 32.93 -31.67 -47.06
N VAL A 442 32.61 -30.63 -47.85
CA VAL A 442 32.32 -29.28 -47.34
C VAL A 442 31.07 -29.30 -46.44
N VAL A 443 30.01 -30.00 -46.84
CA VAL A 443 28.80 -30.18 -46.02
C VAL A 443 29.11 -30.95 -44.72
N SER A 444 29.95 -31.98 -44.78
CA SER A 444 30.41 -32.72 -43.60
C SER A 444 31.19 -31.83 -42.61
N GLU A 445 32.11 -30.99 -43.11
CA GLU A 445 32.81 -30.01 -42.27
C GLU A 445 31.87 -28.99 -41.63
N ILE A 446 30.89 -28.49 -42.39
CA ILE A 446 29.90 -27.54 -41.88
C ILE A 446 29.06 -28.18 -40.77
N HIS A 447 28.62 -29.43 -40.94
CA HIS A 447 27.91 -30.15 -39.88
C HIS A 447 28.79 -30.47 -38.66
N LEU A 448 30.08 -30.75 -38.85
CA LEU A 448 31.02 -30.93 -37.74
C LEU A 448 31.19 -29.64 -36.93
N LYS A 449 31.37 -28.50 -37.61
CA LYS A 449 31.46 -27.16 -36.98
C LYS A 449 30.16 -26.82 -36.24
N GLN A 450 28.99 -27.03 -36.87
CA GLN A 450 27.68 -26.86 -36.22
C GLN A 450 27.49 -27.76 -34.99
N ALA A 451 28.03 -28.98 -35.00
CA ALA A 451 27.98 -29.89 -33.85
C ALA A 451 28.93 -29.47 -32.72
N GLN A 452 30.08 -28.87 -33.05
CA GLN A 452 31.01 -28.27 -32.08
C GLN A 452 30.37 -27.02 -31.44
N GLU A 453 29.90 -26.05 -32.23
CA GLU A 453 29.20 -24.87 -31.74
C GLU A 453 27.99 -25.20 -30.84
N ARG A 454 27.24 -26.27 -31.17
CA ARG A 454 26.12 -26.72 -30.33
C ARG A 454 26.61 -27.21 -28.97
N LYS A 455 27.67 -28.01 -28.91
CA LYS A 455 28.27 -28.48 -27.66
C LYS A 455 28.89 -27.34 -26.84
N GLU A 456 29.57 -26.41 -27.49
CA GLU A 456 30.16 -25.22 -26.84
C GLU A 456 29.08 -24.32 -26.24
N ARG A 457 27.99 -24.08 -26.98
CA ARG A 457 26.82 -23.34 -26.50
C ARG A 457 26.11 -24.06 -25.35
N GLU A 458 25.96 -25.39 -25.43
CA GLU A 458 25.39 -26.21 -24.35
C GLU A 458 26.27 -26.20 -23.08
N HIS A 459 27.60 -26.24 -23.23
CA HIS A 459 28.54 -26.08 -22.12
C HIS A 459 28.47 -24.67 -21.53
N GLY A 460 28.46 -23.62 -22.36
CA GLY A 460 28.38 -22.23 -21.91
C GLY A 460 27.09 -21.94 -21.13
N LEU A 461 25.95 -22.48 -21.59
CA LEU A 461 24.68 -22.41 -20.86
C LEU A 461 24.78 -23.10 -19.50
N LYS A 462 25.30 -24.34 -19.43
CA LYS A 462 25.46 -25.07 -18.16
C LYS A 462 26.44 -24.39 -17.19
N SER A 463 27.50 -23.76 -17.70
CA SER A 463 28.39 -22.92 -16.87
C SER A 463 27.64 -21.70 -16.33
N SER A 464 26.88 -21.00 -17.18
CA SER A 464 26.06 -19.84 -16.76
C SER A 464 25.00 -20.22 -15.72
N GLU A 465 24.27 -21.32 -15.91
CA GLU A 465 23.31 -21.87 -14.94
C GLU A 465 23.99 -22.19 -13.61
N LEU A 466 25.21 -22.74 -13.65
CA LEU A 466 25.97 -23.10 -12.45
C LEU A 466 26.59 -21.87 -11.75
N GLU A 467 26.94 -20.82 -12.49
CA GLU A 467 27.35 -19.52 -11.95
C GLU A 467 26.15 -18.77 -11.32
N GLU A 468 24.99 -18.76 -11.96
CA GLU A 468 23.73 -18.21 -11.40
C GLU A 468 23.37 -18.92 -10.08
N VAL A 469 23.39 -20.25 -10.06
CA VAL A 469 23.16 -21.07 -8.84
C VAL A 469 24.19 -20.74 -7.73
N GLN A 470 25.44 -20.43 -8.06
CA GLN A 470 26.43 -19.99 -7.07
C GLN A 470 26.18 -18.57 -6.56
N LEU A 471 25.78 -17.64 -7.45
CA LEU A 471 25.45 -16.27 -7.10
C LEU A 471 24.21 -16.22 -6.19
N ASP A 472 23.15 -16.95 -6.51
CA ASP A 472 21.95 -17.05 -5.65
C ASP A 472 22.29 -17.62 -4.28
N LYS A 473 23.13 -18.67 -4.22
CA LYS A 473 23.63 -19.25 -2.96
C LYS A 473 24.44 -18.25 -2.14
N HIS A 474 25.28 -17.44 -2.78
CA HIS A 474 26.07 -16.40 -2.12
C HIS A 474 25.19 -15.25 -1.60
N MET A 475 24.23 -14.77 -2.41
CA MET A 475 23.30 -13.71 -2.02
C MET A 475 22.41 -14.13 -0.86
N ASN A 476 21.86 -15.36 -0.88
CA ASN A 476 21.04 -15.87 0.22
C ASN A 476 21.84 -16.01 1.52
N GLU A 477 23.12 -16.37 1.46
CA GLU A 477 23.98 -16.41 2.65
C GLU A 477 24.33 -15.00 3.18
N ILE A 478 24.51 -14.00 2.30
CA ILE A 478 24.64 -12.59 2.71
C ILE A 478 23.35 -12.09 3.39
N GLU A 479 22.19 -12.32 2.78
CA GLU A 479 20.91 -11.90 3.38
C GLU A 479 20.59 -12.66 4.68
N ARG A 480 21.01 -13.93 4.79
CA ARG A 480 20.93 -14.72 6.02
C ARG A 480 21.74 -14.08 7.14
N GLN A 481 22.98 -13.67 6.86
CA GLN A 481 23.84 -12.98 7.84
C GLN A 481 23.26 -11.61 8.23
N GLN A 482 22.75 -10.84 7.28
CA GLN A 482 22.04 -9.57 7.56
C GLN A 482 20.81 -9.79 8.47
N TYR A 483 20.04 -10.85 8.22
CA TYR A 483 18.90 -11.22 9.06
C TYR A 483 19.33 -11.71 10.45
N GLN A 484 20.40 -12.50 10.55
CA GLN A 484 20.97 -12.94 11.83
C GLN A 484 21.43 -11.76 12.70
N ASP A 485 22.21 -10.85 12.11
CA ASP A 485 22.69 -9.64 12.78
C ASP A 485 21.53 -8.73 13.22
N TYR A 486 20.57 -8.47 12.33
CA TYR A 486 19.43 -7.62 12.62
C TYR A 486 18.52 -8.22 13.70
N ALA A 487 18.08 -9.47 13.52
CA ALA A 487 17.19 -10.13 14.47
C ALA A 487 17.87 -10.37 15.82
N GLY A 488 19.17 -10.70 15.82
CA GLY A 488 19.97 -10.83 17.04
C GLY A 488 20.03 -9.53 17.83
N ARG A 489 20.40 -8.41 17.19
CA ARG A 489 20.44 -7.08 17.84
C ARG A 489 19.08 -6.67 18.40
N VAL A 490 17.98 -6.90 17.66
CA VAL A 490 16.63 -6.57 18.13
C VAL A 490 16.20 -7.48 19.29
N ILE A 491 16.51 -8.78 19.25
CA ILE A 491 16.22 -9.71 20.36
C ILE A 491 16.99 -9.28 21.63
N SER A 492 18.31 -9.04 21.54
CA SER A 492 19.12 -8.59 22.68
C SER A 492 18.62 -7.27 23.26
N TYR A 493 18.38 -6.26 22.41
CA TYR A 493 17.84 -4.97 22.87
C TYR A 493 16.50 -5.11 23.57
N MET A 494 15.60 -5.99 23.10
CA MET A 494 14.32 -6.21 23.77
C MET A 494 14.44 -7.05 25.06
N GLU A 495 15.45 -7.92 25.19
CA GLU A 495 15.79 -8.64 26.43
C GLU A 495 16.39 -7.71 27.49
N GLU A 496 17.30 -6.83 27.10
CA GLU A 496 17.85 -5.76 27.95
C GLU A 496 16.75 -4.82 28.49
N ASN A 497 15.71 -4.58 27.67
CA ASN A 497 14.52 -3.81 28.06
C ASN A 497 13.44 -4.64 28.79
N GLY A 498 13.76 -5.86 29.23
CA GLY A 498 12.88 -6.71 30.06
C GLY A 498 11.60 -7.20 29.39
N ARG A 499 11.59 -7.32 28.05
CA ARG A 499 10.40 -7.71 27.28
C ARG A 499 10.37 -9.22 27.03
N ASN A 500 9.17 -9.78 26.84
CA ASN A 500 9.01 -11.18 26.46
C ASN A 500 9.37 -11.39 24.96
N THR A 501 10.61 -11.81 24.69
CA THR A 501 11.13 -12.05 23.34
C THR A 501 10.85 -13.44 22.77
N TYR A 502 10.11 -14.30 23.49
CA TYR A 502 9.76 -15.65 23.02
C TYR A 502 9.15 -15.66 21.59
N PRO A 503 8.24 -14.75 21.20
CA PRO A 503 7.71 -14.69 19.83
C PRO A 503 8.80 -14.49 18.77
N MET A 504 9.76 -13.59 19.04
CA MET A 504 10.86 -13.29 18.12
C MET A 504 11.86 -14.46 18.05
N LYS A 505 12.20 -15.06 19.20
CA LYS A 505 13.05 -16.27 19.27
C LYS A 505 12.44 -17.44 18.49
N LYS A 506 11.11 -17.61 18.54
CA LYS A 506 10.40 -18.61 17.73
C LYS A 506 10.54 -18.36 16.23
N VAL A 507 10.19 -17.16 15.74
CA VAL A 507 10.29 -16.82 14.31
C VAL A 507 11.74 -16.91 13.81
N TYR A 508 12.70 -16.44 14.60
CA TYR A 508 14.13 -16.60 14.31
C TYR A 508 14.52 -18.07 14.10
N ALA A 509 14.13 -18.96 15.00
CA ALA A 509 14.43 -20.40 14.90
C ALA A 509 13.70 -21.09 13.73
N GLU A 510 12.52 -20.62 13.33
CA GLU A 510 11.78 -21.12 12.17
C GLU A 510 12.42 -20.68 10.85
N GLU A 511 12.87 -19.42 10.74
CA GLU A 511 13.63 -18.92 9.58
C GLU A 511 15.00 -19.61 9.46
N MET A 512 15.72 -19.84 10.56
CA MET A 512 17.00 -20.59 10.50
C MET A 512 16.81 -22.01 9.94
N LYS A 513 15.72 -22.70 10.31
CA LYS A 513 15.38 -24.01 9.75
C LYS A 513 15.03 -23.94 8.26
N ARG A 514 14.39 -22.85 7.79
CA ARG A 514 14.14 -22.62 6.35
C ARG A 514 15.45 -22.47 5.57
N PHE A 515 16.40 -21.67 6.08
CA PHE A 515 17.74 -21.55 5.47
C PHE A 515 18.51 -22.88 5.45
N GLU A 516 18.41 -23.71 6.49
CA GLU A 516 19.03 -25.03 6.51
C GLU A 516 18.42 -26.00 5.50
N GLN A 517 17.08 -26.03 5.37
CA GLN A 517 16.37 -26.84 4.38
C GLN A 517 16.72 -26.41 2.94
N TRP A 518 16.79 -25.11 2.69
CA TRP A 518 17.18 -24.53 1.40
C TRP A 518 18.63 -24.91 1.03
N ASN A 519 19.57 -24.73 1.97
CA ASN A 519 20.97 -25.14 1.78
C ASN A 519 21.14 -26.66 1.58
N GLN A 520 20.28 -27.51 2.17
CA GLN A 520 20.25 -28.95 1.86
C GLN A 520 19.77 -29.25 0.44
N GLY A 521 18.91 -28.40 -0.14
CA GLY A 521 18.52 -28.47 -1.56
C GLY A 521 19.71 -28.26 -2.49
N TYR A 522 20.47 -27.17 -2.28
CA TYR A 522 21.66 -26.87 -3.09
C TYR A 522 22.73 -27.97 -2.99
N ARG A 523 22.99 -28.50 -1.78
CA ARG A 523 23.90 -29.65 -1.62
C ARG A 523 23.43 -30.90 -2.38
N LYS A 524 22.11 -31.13 -2.52
CA LYS A 524 21.57 -32.25 -3.31
C LYS A 524 21.82 -32.03 -4.80
N ILE A 525 21.54 -30.84 -5.32
CA ILE A 525 21.80 -30.46 -6.72
C ILE A 525 23.29 -30.59 -7.05
N GLU A 526 24.18 -30.03 -6.22
CA GLU A 526 25.63 -30.18 -6.34
C GLU A 526 26.05 -31.65 -6.38
N SER A 527 25.44 -32.48 -5.53
CA SER A 527 25.71 -33.92 -5.47
C SER A 527 25.18 -34.69 -6.68
N GLN A 528 24.08 -34.25 -7.30
CA GLN A 528 23.51 -34.84 -8.51
C GLN A 528 24.38 -34.50 -9.72
N ASN A 529 24.69 -33.22 -9.94
CA ASN A 529 25.57 -32.77 -11.04
C ASN A 529 26.93 -33.49 -10.97
N ASN A 530 27.57 -33.54 -9.79
CA ASN A 530 28.82 -34.28 -9.58
C ASN A 530 28.71 -35.79 -9.89
N ASN A 531 27.54 -36.40 -9.68
CA ASN A 531 27.32 -37.81 -9.98
C ASN A 531 27.02 -38.05 -11.47
N ASP A 532 26.34 -37.13 -12.13
CA ASP A 532 26.02 -37.23 -13.55
C ASP A 532 27.23 -36.89 -14.45
N GLU A 533 28.11 -35.99 -14.02
CA GLU A 533 29.47 -35.86 -14.58
C GLU A 533 30.28 -37.15 -14.45
N LYS A 534 30.27 -37.79 -13.26
CA LYS A 534 30.96 -39.07 -13.06
C LYS A 534 30.35 -40.20 -13.90
N LYS A 535 29.04 -40.19 -14.15
CA LYS A 535 28.39 -41.11 -15.09
C LYS A 535 28.82 -40.83 -16.54
N SER A 536 28.81 -39.58 -16.99
CA SER A 536 29.18 -39.22 -18.37
C SER A 536 30.66 -39.51 -18.65
N LEU A 537 31.56 -39.24 -17.70
CA LEU A 537 32.97 -39.63 -17.74
C LEU A 537 33.14 -41.16 -17.83
N ASN A 538 32.38 -41.94 -17.05
CA ASN A 538 32.43 -43.40 -17.12
C ASN A 538 31.80 -43.98 -18.40
N GLN A 539 30.76 -43.34 -18.95
CA GLN A 539 30.19 -43.71 -20.26
C GLN A 539 31.16 -43.39 -21.40
N ASN A 540 31.80 -42.21 -21.38
CA ASN A 540 32.85 -41.85 -22.33
C ASN A 540 34.06 -42.78 -22.23
N LYS A 541 34.52 -43.16 -21.02
CA LYS A 541 35.56 -44.19 -20.85
C LYS A 541 35.15 -45.53 -21.45
N LYS A 542 33.95 -46.04 -21.14
CA LYS A 542 33.42 -47.28 -21.74
C LYS A 542 33.35 -47.20 -23.27
N SER A 543 32.88 -46.10 -23.84
CA SER A 543 32.84 -45.85 -25.28
C SER A 543 34.25 -45.85 -25.92
N LEU A 544 35.21 -45.19 -25.26
CA LEU A 544 36.60 -45.13 -25.67
C LEU A 544 37.28 -46.51 -25.62
N ASP A 545 36.99 -47.31 -24.59
CA ASP A 545 37.56 -48.65 -24.43
C ASP A 545 36.89 -49.69 -25.35
N GLN A 546 35.61 -49.50 -25.68
CA GLN A 546 34.92 -50.28 -26.71
C GLN A 546 35.48 -49.97 -28.12
N THR A 547 35.74 -48.70 -28.43
CA THR A 547 36.34 -48.30 -29.71
C THR A 547 37.80 -48.72 -29.84
N LYS A 548 38.62 -48.65 -28.78
CA LYS A 548 39.97 -49.25 -28.74
C LYS A 548 39.96 -50.76 -29.03
N LYS A 549 39.03 -51.51 -28.43
CA LYS A 549 38.86 -52.96 -28.69
C LYS A 549 38.52 -53.23 -30.15
N ASN A 550 37.60 -52.47 -30.73
CA ASN A 550 37.24 -52.58 -32.15
C ASN A 550 38.40 -52.19 -33.10
N LEU A 551 39.37 -51.41 -32.62
CA LEU A 551 40.59 -51.03 -33.35
C LEU A 551 41.80 -51.95 -33.03
N GLY A 552 41.60 -53.08 -32.34
CA GLY A 552 42.63 -54.09 -32.08
C GLY A 552 43.66 -53.71 -31.01
N PHE A 553 43.52 -52.60 -30.30
CA PHE A 553 44.43 -52.19 -29.23
C PHE A 553 44.17 -52.98 -27.93
N GLN A 554 44.78 -54.17 -27.83
CA GLN A 554 45.02 -54.80 -26.54
C GLN A 554 46.26 -54.17 -25.89
N TRP A 555 46.13 -53.80 -24.61
CA TRP A 555 47.28 -53.47 -23.78
C TRP A 555 47.72 -54.74 -23.06
N ASP A 556 48.89 -55.25 -23.41
CA ASP A 556 49.65 -56.13 -22.52
C ASP A 556 50.11 -55.29 -21.33
N ILE A 557 49.32 -55.30 -20.25
CA ILE A 557 49.71 -54.73 -18.97
C ILE A 557 50.69 -55.72 -18.32
N PRO A 558 51.98 -55.38 -18.15
CA PRO A 558 52.92 -56.27 -17.49
C PRO A 558 52.56 -56.38 -16.00
N ASN A 559 52.12 -57.57 -15.58
CA ASN A 559 51.79 -57.84 -14.18
C ASN A 559 52.99 -57.54 -13.25
N LYS A 560 52.70 -56.80 -12.18
CA LYS A 560 53.53 -56.62 -10.98
C LYS A 560 52.62 -56.55 -9.77
#